data_AF-A0A9X9LJ53-F1
#
_entry.id   AF-A0A9X9LJ53-F1
#
_cell.length_a   1.000
_cell.length_b   1.000
_cell.length_c   1.000
_cell.angle_alpha   90.00
_cell.angle_beta   90.00
_cell.angle_gamma   90.00
#
_symmetry.space_group_name_H-M   'P 1'
#
loop_
_entity.id
_entity.type
_entity.pdbx_description
1 polymer ?
#
loop_
_entity_poly.entity_id
_entity_poly.type
_entity_poly.pdbx_seq_one_letter_code
_entity_poly.pdbx_strand_id
1 'polypeptide(L)'
;NLGGDAHFDEDETWTNDYRNYNLYRVAAHELGHSLGLSHSTDIGALMYPNYMYDGHVQLSQDDINAIQAIYGPSPNPIQPTGPQTPQV
;
A
#
# COMPACT_ATOMS: atom_id res chain seq x y z
N ASN A 1 22.15 3.88 -4.28
CA ASN A 1 21.74 4.25 -2.91
C ASN A 1 20.36 3.64 -2.69
N LEU A 2 20.32 2.46 -2.08
CA LEU A 2 19.09 1.69 -1.80
C LEU A 2 18.56 2.10 -0.41
N GLY A 3 18.20 3.38 -0.24
CA GLY A 3 17.65 3.83 1.04
C GLY A 3 16.19 3.43 1.13
N GLY A 4 15.88 2.37 1.87
CA GLY A 4 14.51 1.91 2.15
C GLY A 4 13.89 2.54 3.39
N ASP A 5 14.48 3.63 3.88
CA ASP A 5 14.02 4.35 5.07
C ASP A 5 12.66 5.01 4.80
N ALA A 6 11.75 4.93 5.77
CA ALA A 6 10.47 5.62 5.75
C ALA A 6 10.45 6.65 6.86
N HIS A 7 10.15 7.90 6.52
CA HIS A 7 10.01 9.01 7.48
C HIS A 7 8.55 9.44 7.53
N PHE A 8 8.04 9.65 8.74
CA PHE A 8 6.66 10.07 8.99
C PHE A 8 6.69 11.46 9.60
N ASP A 9 5.84 12.37 9.12
CA ASP A 9 5.75 13.74 9.65
C ASP A 9 5.14 13.73 11.05
N GLU A 10 5.86 14.28 12.03
CA GLU A 10 5.40 14.34 13.43
C GLU A 10 4.39 15.50 13.64
N ASP A 11 4.28 16.43 12.69
CA ASP A 11 3.22 17.45 12.74
C ASP A 11 1.82 16.84 12.47
N GLU A 12 1.76 15.61 11.96
CA GLU A 12 0.51 14.88 11.74
C GLU A 12 -0.01 14.18 13.01
N THR A 13 -1.33 14.19 13.19
CA THR A 13 -1.96 13.42 14.26
C THR A 13 -2.15 11.97 13.83
N TRP A 14 -1.22 11.10 14.24
CA TRP A 14 -1.26 9.68 13.98
C TRP A 14 -2.37 8.96 14.75
N THR A 15 -3.22 8.23 14.02
CA THR A 15 -4.37 7.51 14.58
C THR A 15 -4.27 6.01 14.31
N ASN A 16 -5.10 5.25 15.02
CA ASN A 16 -5.33 3.82 14.81
C ASN A 16 -6.80 3.51 14.48
N ASP A 17 -7.57 4.53 14.10
CA ASP A 17 -8.99 4.45 13.75
C ASP A 17 -9.27 5.19 12.42
N TYR A 18 -10.55 5.46 12.13
CA TYR A 18 -11.00 6.10 10.89
C TYR A 18 -10.61 7.58 10.73
N ARG A 19 -10.10 8.24 11.78
CA ARG A 19 -9.68 9.63 11.70
C ARG A 19 -8.37 9.73 10.95
N ASN A 20 -8.22 10.77 10.14
CA ASN A 20 -6.95 11.02 9.45
C ASN A 20 -5.90 11.54 10.46
N TYR A 21 -4.63 11.13 10.39
CA TYR A 21 -4.05 10.15 9.45
C TYR A 21 -3.83 8.79 10.14
N ASN A 22 -4.36 7.73 9.55
CA ASN A 22 -4.17 6.38 10.10
C ASN A 22 -2.74 5.89 9.84
N LEU A 23 -1.97 5.66 10.90
CA LEU A 23 -0.56 5.30 10.79
C LEU A 23 -0.35 3.97 10.07
N TYR A 24 -1.24 2.99 10.30
CA TYR A 24 -1.13 1.68 9.63
C TYR A 24 -1.32 1.83 8.10
N ARG A 25 -2.28 2.65 7.68
CA ARG A 25 -2.54 2.92 6.25
C ARG A 25 -1.36 3.61 5.57
N VAL A 26 -0.76 4.62 6.20
CA VAL A 26 0.38 5.36 5.64
C VAL A 26 1.63 4.49 5.66
N ALA A 27 1.94 3.82 6.78
CA ALA A 27 3.11 2.96 6.87
C ALA A 27 3.09 1.81 5.85
N ALA A 28 1.92 1.23 5.57
CA ALA A 28 1.80 0.21 4.54
C ALA A 28 2.13 0.74 3.13
N HIS A 29 1.80 2.00 2.83
CA HIS A 29 2.15 2.67 1.57
C HIS A 29 3.65 2.95 1.49
N GLU A 30 4.23 3.58 2.52
CA GLU A 30 5.65 3.93 2.53
C GLU A 30 6.55 2.68 2.46
N LEU A 31 6.16 1.59 3.13
CA LEU A 31 6.87 0.31 3.01
C LEU A 31 6.80 -0.27 1.60
N GLY A 32 5.75 0.02 0.83
CA GLY A 32 5.70 -0.30 -0.59
C GLY A 32 6.81 0.41 -1.37
N HIS A 33 7.05 1.70 -1.11
CA HIS A 33 8.19 2.44 -1.66
C HIS A 33 9.53 1.88 -1.21
N SER A 34 9.67 1.56 0.08
CA SER A 34 10.88 0.91 0.62
C SER A 34 11.21 -0.41 -0.09
N LEU A 35 10.19 -1.12 -0.55
CA LEU A 35 10.30 -2.38 -1.30
C LEU A 35 10.40 -2.18 -2.83
N GLY A 36 10.45 -0.94 -3.31
CA GLY A 36 10.68 -0.61 -4.72
C GLY A 36 9.42 -0.40 -5.56
N LEU A 37 8.24 -0.33 -4.96
CA LEU A 37 7.02 0.05 -5.68
C LEU A 37 7.00 1.56 -5.93
N SER A 38 6.55 1.94 -7.13
CA SER A 38 6.17 3.34 -7.44
C SER A 38 4.68 3.53 -7.20
N HIS A 39 4.22 4.78 -7.23
CA HIS A 39 2.79 5.07 -7.16
C HIS A 39 2.01 4.35 -8.27
N SER A 40 0.84 3.83 -7.91
CA SER A 40 -0.14 3.32 -8.86
C SER A 40 -1.07 4.42 -9.35
N THR A 41 -1.59 4.27 -10.56
CA THR A 41 -2.72 5.08 -11.06
C THR A 41 -4.08 4.49 -10.71
N ASP A 42 -4.11 3.28 -10.13
CA ASP A 42 -5.34 2.65 -9.65
C ASP A 42 -5.77 3.29 -8.32
N ILE A 43 -6.96 3.90 -8.30
CA ILE A 43 -7.51 4.58 -7.12
C ILE A 43 -7.80 3.63 -5.95
N GLY A 44 -7.98 2.33 -6.21
CA GLY A 44 -8.18 1.32 -5.18
C GLY A 44 -6.88 0.73 -4.64
N ALA A 45 -5.74 1.06 -5.23
CA ALA A 45 -4.45 0.55 -4.79
C ALA A 45 -3.98 1.23 -3.50
N LEU A 46 -3.35 0.45 -2.63
CA LEU A 46 -2.65 0.96 -1.47
C LEU A 46 -1.59 1.98 -1.90
N MET A 47 -0.90 1.72 -3.02
CA MET A 47 0.11 2.57 -3.64
C MET A 47 -0.44 3.77 -4.44
N TYR A 48 -1.75 4.06 -4.39
CA TYR A 48 -2.28 5.31 -4.96
C TYR A 48 -1.69 6.53 -4.23
N PRO A 49 -1.26 7.61 -4.93
CA PRO A 49 -0.47 8.69 -4.34
C PRO A 49 -1.20 9.59 -3.33
N ASN A 50 -2.53 9.55 -3.30
CA ASN A 50 -3.30 10.37 -2.36
C ASN A 50 -3.81 9.52 -1.21
N TYR A 51 -3.79 10.07 0.01
CA TYR A 51 -4.33 9.39 1.18
C TYR A 51 -5.83 9.08 0.98
N MET A 52 -6.16 7.79 1.02
CA MET A 52 -7.51 7.26 0.99
C MET A 52 -7.62 6.14 2.02
N TYR A 53 -8.61 6.23 2.91
CA TYR A 53 -8.84 5.24 3.94
C TYR A 53 -10.33 4.95 4.06
N ASP A 54 -10.71 3.72 3.74
CA ASP A 54 -12.09 3.22 3.81
C ASP A 54 -12.35 2.43 5.11
N GLY A 55 -11.38 2.41 6.03
CA GLY A 55 -11.41 1.62 7.25
C GLY A 55 -10.60 0.33 7.20
N HIS A 56 -10.23 -0.11 6.00
CA HIS A 56 -9.48 -1.34 5.78
C HIS A 56 -8.12 -1.01 5.16
N VAL A 57 -7.07 -1.67 5.67
CA VAL A 57 -5.74 -1.64 5.04
C VAL A 57 -5.55 -3.02 4.42
N GLN A 58 -5.70 -3.09 3.10
CA GLN A 58 -5.58 -4.31 2.33
C GLN A 58 -4.85 -4.03 1.02
N LEU A 59 -4.18 -5.05 0.48
CA LEU A 59 -3.55 -4.95 -0.82
C LEU A 59 -4.60 -5.14 -1.91
N SER A 60 -4.67 -4.22 -2.87
CA SER A 60 -5.41 -4.44 -4.11
C SER A 60 -4.73 -5.51 -4.96
N GLN A 61 -5.42 -6.00 -5.99
CA GLN A 61 -4.79 -6.90 -6.95
C GLN A 61 -3.63 -6.21 -7.70
N ASP A 62 -3.70 -4.89 -7.90
CA ASP A 62 -2.62 -4.11 -8.51
C ASP A 62 -1.35 -4.12 -7.63
N ASP A 63 -1.50 -3.87 -6.31
CA ASP A 63 -0.38 -3.93 -5.37
C ASP A 63 0.25 -5.33 -5.31
N ILE A 64 -0.57 -6.38 -5.29
CA ILE A 64 -0.11 -7.78 -5.27
C ILE A 64 0.67 -8.10 -6.55
N ASN A 65 0.14 -7.74 -7.71
CA ASN A 65 0.81 -7.99 -8.98
C ASN A 65 2.15 -7.24 -9.07
N ALA A 66 2.17 -5.98 -8.64
CA ALA A 66 3.36 -5.14 -8.69
C ALA A 66 4.48 -5.67 -7.78
N ILE A 67 4.18 -6.05 -6.54
CA ILE A 67 5.21 -6.56 -5.63
C ILE A 67 5.72 -7.94 -6.05
N GLN A 68 4.84 -8.79 -6.57
CA GLN A 68 5.21 -10.11 -7.09
C GLN A 68 6.02 -10.01 -8.40
N ALA A 69 5.87 -8.93 -9.18
CA ALA A 69 6.71 -8.70 -10.34
C ALA A 69 8.19 -8.43 -9.96
N ILE A 70 8.44 -7.90 -8.76
CA ILE A 70 9.79 -7.63 -8.25
C ILE A 70 10.37 -8.89 -7.56
N TYR A 71 9.60 -9.54 -6.69
CA TYR A 71 10.12 -10.57 -5.78
C TYR A 71 9.63 -12.00 -6.08
N GLY A 72 8.70 -12.15 -7.02
CA GLY A 72 8.00 -13.41 -7.28
C GLY A 72 6.78 -13.63 -6.38
N PRO A 73 5.96 -14.65 -6.68
CA PRO A 73 4.78 -14.98 -5.90
C PRO A 73 5.13 -15.55 -4.53
N SER A 74 4.15 -15.56 -3.63
CA SER A 74 4.29 -16.22 -2.34
C SER A 74 4.53 -17.73 -2.54
N PRO A 75 5.40 -18.39 -1.75
CA PRO A 75 5.55 -19.84 -1.81
C PRO A 75 4.32 -20.60 -1.27
N ASN A 76 3.33 -19.90 -0.72
CA ASN A 76 2.07 -20.51 -0.28
C ASN A 76 1.32 -21.13 -1.47
N PRO A 77 0.74 -22.33 -1.34
CA PRO A 77 0.01 -22.98 -2.42
C PRO A 77 -1.25 -22.22 -2.84
N ILE A 78 -1.82 -21.44 -1.92
CA ILE A 78 -2.93 -20.53 -2.19
C ILE A 78 -2.34 -19.13 -2.37
N GLN A 79 -2.43 -18.62 -3.60
CA GLN A 79 -1.98 -17.26 -3.89
C GLN A 79 -2.97 -16.23 -3.35
N PRO A 80 -2.48 -15.12 -2.76
CA PRO A 80 -3.35 -14.05 -2.30
C PRO A 80 -4.07 -13.41 -3.49
N THR A 81 -5.31 -13.01 -3.26
CA THR A 81 -6.08 -12.18 -4.19
C THR A 81 -6.53 -10.92 -3.46
N GLY A 82 -6.60 -9.81 -4.19
CA GLY A 82 -7.04 -8.52 -3.67
C GLY A 82 -8.29 -8.03 -4.41
N PRO A 83 -8.98 -7.01 -3.88
CA PRO A 83 -10.03 -6.32 -4.63
C PRO A 83 -9.45 -5.76 -5.94
N GLN A 84 -10.29 -5.71 -6.97
CA GLN A 84 -10.01 -5.03 -8.23
C GLN A 84 -10.89 -3.79 -8.32
N THR A 85 -10.29 -2.67 -8.70
CA THR A 85 -11.06 -1.46 -8.98
C THR A 85 -11.95 -1.69 -10.20
N PRO A 86 -13.26 -1.40 -10.11
CA PRO A 86 -14.16 -1.54 -11.25
C PRO A 86 -13.68 -0.70 -12.44
N GLN A 87 -13.61 -1.30 -13.62
CA GLN A 87 -13.39 -0.54 -14.86
C GLN A 87 -14.71 0.08 -15.30
N VAL A 88 -14.72 1.39 -15.51
CA VAL A 88 -15.84 2.16 -16.06
C VAL A 88 -15.76 2.26 -17.57
#